data_AF-F3KNA3-F1
#
_entry.id   AF-F3KNA3-F1
#
_cell.length_a   1.000
_cell.length_b   1.000
_cell.length_c   1.000
_cell.angle_alpha   90.00
_cell.angle_beta   90.00
_cell.angle_gamma   90.00
#
_symmetry.space_group_name_H-M   'P 1'
#
loop_
_entity.id
_entity.type
_entity.pdbx_description
1 polymer ?
#
loop_
_entity_poly.entity_id
_entity_poly.type
_entity_poly.pdbx_seq_one_letter_code
_entity_poly.pdbx_strand_id
1 'polypeptide(L)'
;MTWHEPYLVIGTFLGIGLTFVAILITRYYQKKEYDRKGMLRIYDILSNEPNKRIRRRLYEAYCTGKIDSDGKLLDFTYNEDIEEVRTVFGEIGSLVQYGYVPKNNFLDAYAGVIIKTWKALEKNIERERQLRGTHRYMDSFESLYKDAKVHWKKQYYPDPDPEPCNKKTDEIMNNKK
;
A
#
# COMPACT_ATOMS: atom_id res chain seq x y z
N MET A 1 5.67 44.77 52.36
CA MET A 1 4.98 44.62 51.07
C MET A 1 5.95 43.91 50.13
N THR A 2 5.81 42.60 50.01
CA THR A 2 6.82 41.69 49.46
C THR A 2 6.76 41.67 47.93
N TRP A 3 7.74 42.31 47.29
CA TRP A 3 7.90 42.42 45.83
C TRP A 3 8.24 41.09 45.11
N HIS A 4 8.08 39.94 45.75
CA HIS A 4 8.50 38.63 45.24
C HIS A 4 7.41 37.83 44.53
N GLU A 5 6.13 38.19 44.70
CA GLU A 5 5.03 37.44 44.10
C GLU A 5 4.93 37.47 42.56
N PRO A 6 5.22 38.58 41.83
CA PRO A 6 5.07 38.58 40.37
C PRO A 6 6.10 37.67 39.67
N TYR A 7 7.29 37.48 40.24
CA TYR A 7 8.34 36.64 39.66
C TYR A 7 7.99 35.15 39.69
N LEU A 8 7.31 34.69 40.74
CA LEU A 8 6.86 33.30 40.85
C LEU A 8 5.80 32.99 39.78
N VAL A 9 4.84 33.90 39.59
CA VAL A 9 3.79 33.75 38.58
C VAL A 9 4.40 33.72 37.17
N ILE A 10 5.29 34.66 36.83
CA ILE A 10 5.97 34.70 35.52
C ILE A 10 6.81 33.44 35.29
N GLY A 11 7.52 32.96 36.31
CA GLY A 11 8.31 31.73 36.23
C GLY A 11 7.47 30.48 35.93
N THR A 12 6.29 30.36 36.54
CA THR A 12 5.38 29.23 36.27
C THR A 12 4.84 29.23 34.84
N PHE A 13 4.46 30.39 34.30
CA PHE A 13 3.99 30.49 32.91
C PHE A 13 5.09 30.16 31.89
N LEU A 14 6.33 30.60 32.13
CA LEU A 14 7.47 30.22 31.29
C LEU A 14 7.76 28.72 31.35
N GLY A 15 7.68 28.10 32.54
CA GLY A 15 7.84 26.65 32.70
C GLY A 15 6.76 25.84 31.98
N ILE A 16 5.49 26.27 32.06
CA ILE A 16 4.38 25.63 31.34
C ILE A 16 4.53 25.80 29.83
N GLY A 17 4.94 26.99 29.38
CA GLY A 17 5.19 27.25 27.95
C GLY A 17 6.29 26.34 27.38
N LEU A 18 7.42 26.21 28.09
CA LEU A 18 8.53 25.36 27.66
C LEU A 18 8.15 23.86 27.64
N THR A 19 7.41 23.38 28.64
CA THR A 19 6.95 21.99 28.67
C THR A 19 5.94 21.70 27.56
N PHE A 20 5.02 22.62 27.27
CA PHE A 20 4.08 22.48 26.16
C PHE A 20 4.80 22.41 24.81
N VAL A 21 5.78 23.29 24.58
CA VAL A 21 6.62 23.26 23.36
C VAL A 21 7.39 21.94 23.26
N ALA A 22 8.00 21.47 24.35
CA ALA A 22 8.70 20.19 24.37
C ALA A 22 7.76 19.02 24.01
N ILE A 23 6.53 18.99 24.54
CA ILE A 23 5.53 17.97 24.20
C ILE A 23 5.20 18.01 22.71
N LEU A 24 4.98 19.18 22.12
CA LEU A 24 4.70 19.31 20.69
C LEU A 24 5.86 18.78 19.83
N ILE A 25 7.08 19.15 20.21
CA ILE A 25 8.30 18.69 19.55
C ILE A 25 8.41 17.16 19.65
N THR A 26 8.25 16.59 20.86
CA THR A 26 8.32 15.14 21.07
C THR A 26 7.27 14.40 20.25
N ARG A 27 6.02 14.88 20.20
CA ARG A 27 4.96 14.26 19.37
C ARG A 27 5.30 14.31 17.89
N TYR A 28 5.88 15.41 17.41
CA TYR A 28 6.32 15.53 16.03
C TYR A 28 7.43 14.52 15.68
N TYR A 29 8.46 14.40 16.53
CA TYR A 29 9.54 13.44 16.32
C TYR A 29 9.07 12.00 16.43
N GLN A 30 8.21 11.67 17.40
CA GLN A 30 7.61 10.34 17.54
C GLN A 30 6.86 9.96 16.27
N LYS A 31 5.95 10.83 15.79
CA LYS A 31 5.20 10.58 14.55
C LYS A 31 6.14 10.30 13.37
N LYS A 32 7.17 11.12 13.20
CA LYS A 32 8.16 10.94 12.12
C LYS A 32 8.92 9.61 12.25
N GLU A 33 9.25 9.19 13.46
CA GLU A 33 9.91 7.90 13.69
C GLU A 33 8.99 6.72 13.41
N TYR A 34 7.71 6.79 13.83
CA TYR A 34 6.69 5.80 13.49
C TYR A 34 6.51 5.69 11.98
N ASP A 35 6.36 6.82 11.29
CA ASP A 35 6.22 6.88 9.83
C ASP A 35 7.41 6.21 9.12
N ARG A 36 8.64 6.48 9.60
CA ARG A 36 9.86 5.86 9.06
C ARG A 36 9.88 4.35 9.28
N LYS A 37 9.55 3.87 10.47
CA LYS A 37 9.52 2.43 10.79
C LYS A 37 8.46 1.70 9.96
N GLY A 38 7.27 2.29 9.80
CA GLY A 38 6.22 1.77 8.94
C GLY A 38 6.68 1.63 7.49
N MET A 39 7.27 2.69 6.93
CA MET A 39 7.78 2.68 5.56
C MET A 39 8.89 1.65 5.34
N LEU A 40 9.85 1.52 6.27
CA LEU A 40 10.93 0.53 6.16
C LEU A 40 10.37 -0.89 6.18
N ARG A 41 9.41 -1.18 7.06
CA ARG A 41 8.77 -2.50 7.10
C ARG A 41 8.07 -2.83 5.79
N ILE A 42 7.33 -1.89 5.22
CA ILE A 42 6.66 -2.08 3.92
C ILE A 42 7.68 -2.25 2.80
N TYR A 43 8.76 -1.46 2.82
CA TYR A 43 9.86 -1.60 1.88
C TYR A 43 10.46 -3.00 1.97
N ASP A 44 10.75 -3.51 3.16
CA ASP A 44 11.30 -4.85 3.34
C ASP A 44 10.35 -5.93 2.81
N ILE A 45 9.04 -5.83 3.11
CA ILE A 45 8.03 -6.76 2.60
C ILE A 45 7.99 -6.71 1.06
N LEU A 46 7.88 -5.52 0.45
CA LEU A 46 7.72 -5.40 -1.00
C LEU A 46 9.01 -5.62 -1.78
N SER A 47 10.17 -5.30 -1.21
CA SER A 47 11.48 -5.40 -1.85
C SER A 47 12.15 -6.76 -1.66
N ASN A 48 11.64 -7.61 -0.77
CA ASN A 48 12.15 -8.97 -0.63
C ASN A 48 12.02 -9.75 -1.94
N GLU A 49 13.07 -10.51 -2.29
CA GLU A 49 13.15 -11.25 -3.55
C GLU A 49 12.02 -12.27 -3.76
N PRO A 50 11.55 -13.05 -2.75
CA PRO A 50 10.38 -13.89 -2.89
C PRO A 50 9.14 -13.09 -3.32
N ASN A 51 8.84 -11.97 -2.65
CA ASN A 51 7.66 -11.18 -2.96
C ASN A 51 7.74 -10.52 -4.34
N LYS A 52 8.94 -10.13 -4.80
CA LYS A 52 9.14 -9.69 -6.19
C LYS A 52 8.87 -10.82 -7.19
N ARG A 53 9.39 -12.03 -6.92
CA ARG A 53 9.20 -13.20 -7.80
C ARG A 53 7.73 -13.60 -7.89
N ILE A 54 7.04 -13.66 -6.77
CA ILE A 54 5.63 -14.04 -6.70
C ILE A 54 4.76 -13.04 -7.49
N ARG A 55 4.98 -11.73 -7.32
CA ARG A 55 4.28 -10.72 -8.15
C ARG A 55 4.57 -10.87 -9.63
N ARG A 56 5.81 -11.22 -10.00
CA ARG A 56 6.17 -11.48 -11.40
C ARG A 56 5.42 -12.69 -11.96
N ARG A 57 5.32 -13.78 -11.19
CA ARG A 57 4.55 -14.98 -11.57
C ARG A 57 3.06 -14.69 -11.69
N LEU A 58 2.50 -13.86 -10.81
CA LEU A 58 1.12 -13.37 -10.94
C LEU A 58 0.92 -12.63 -12.27
N TYR A 59 1.81 -11.69 -12.62
CA TYR A 59 1.69 -10.97 -13.88
C TYR A 59 1.83 -11.89 -15.10
N GLU A 60 2.74 -12.85 -15.04
CA GLU A 60 2.88 -13.88 -16.07
C GLU A 60 1.61 -14.71 -16.23
N ALA A 61 1.01 -15.17 -15.13
CA ALA A 61 -0.25 -15.92 -15.14
C ALA A 61 -1.40 -15.11 -15.75
N TYR A 62 -1.48 -13.81 -15.41
CA TYR A 62 -2.47 -12.91 -15.98
C TYR A 62 -2.25 -12.70 -17.49
N CYS A 63 -1.02 -12.40 -17.92
CA CYS A 63 -0.72 -12.11 -19.33
C CYS A 63 -0.78 -13.33 -20.24
N THR A 64 -0.51 -14.53 -19.70
CA THR A 64 -0.62 -15.79 -20.45
C THR A 64 -2.03 -16.37 -20.46
N GLY A 65 -3.01 -15.68 -19.87
CA GLY A 65 -4.41 -16.13 -19.83
C GLY A 65 -4.65 -17.34 -18.95
N LYS A 66 -3.78 -17.58 -17.96
CA LYS A 66 -3.95 -18.66 -16.95
C LYS A 66 -4.97 -18.28 -15.88
N ILE A 67 -5.33 -17.00 -15.81
CA ILE A 67 -6.49 -16.50 -15.11
C ILE A 67 -7.57 -16.26 -16.16
N ASP A 68 -8.66 -17.00 -16.08
CA ASP A 68 -9.81 -16.83 -16.97
C ASP A 68 -10.44 -15.44 -16.78
N SER A 69 -11.18 -14.99 -17.77
CA SER A 69 -12.04 -13.81 -17.74
C SER A 69 -12.99 -13.78 -16.52
N ASP A 70 -13.40 -14.95 -16.04
CA ASP A 70 -14.21 -15.16 -14.82
C ASP A 70 -13.38 -15.23 -13.52
N GLY A 71 -12.07 -14.92 -13.58
CA GLY A 71 -11.17 -14.94 -12.43
C GLY A 71 -10.79 -16.35 -11.95
N LYS A 72 -11.15 -17.39 -12.72
CA LYS A 72 -10.78 -18.78 -12.41
C LYS A 72 -9.30 -19.00 -12.70
N LEU A 73 -8.60 -19.63 -11.77
CA LEU A 73 -7.28 -20.19 -12.06
C LEU A 73 -7.43 -21.46 -12.89
N LEU A 74 -6.87 -21.43 -14.10
CA LEU A 74 -6.80 -22.60 -14.98
C LEU A 74 -5.58 -23.48 -14.65
N ASP A 75 -4.58 -22.90 -13.98
CA ASP A 75 -3.35 -23.56 -13.58
C ASP A 75 -3.12 -23.39 -12.08
N PHE A 76 -3.24 -24.50 -11.34
CA PHE A 76 -3.13 -24.52 -9.88
C PHE A 76 -1.71 -24.23 -9.38
N THR A 77 -0.68 -24.27 -10.24
CA THR A 77 0.71 -23.97 -9.87
C THR A 77 0.94 -22.51 -9.46
N TYR A 78 -0.04 -21.63 -9.72
CA TYR A 78 -0.04 -20.22 -9.33
C TYR A 78 -0.92 -19.92 -8.12
N ASN A 79 -1.63 -20.91 -7.55
CA ASN A 79 -2.61 -20.64 -6.51
C ASN A 79 -1.94 -20.11 -5.22
N GLU A 80 -0.86 -20.74 -4.79
CA GLU A 80 -0.09 -20.30 -3.61
C GLU A 80 0.46 -18.88 -3.81
N ASP A 81 0.99 -18.58 -5.01
CA ASP A 81 1.52 -17.27 -5.33
C ASP A 81 0.43 -16.17 -5.27
N ILE A 82 -0.77 -16.49 -5.76
CA ILE A 82 -1.92 -15.58 -5.75
C ILE A 82 -2.45 -15.35 -4.34
N GLU A 83 -2.53 -16.41 -3.54
CA GLU A 83 -2.88 -16.33 -2.12
C GLU A 83 -1.89 -15.46 -1.35
N GLU A 84 -0.60 -15.64 -1.58
CA GLU A 84 0.44 -14.85 -0.92
C GLU A 84 0.35 -13.37 -1.31
N VAL A 85 0.20 -13.06 -2.60
CA VAL A 85 0.06 -11.66 -3.05
C VAL A 85 -1.19 -11.01 -2.44
N ARG A 86 -2.32 -11.72 -2.42
CA ARG A 86 -3.54 -11.20 -1.79
C ARG A 86 -3.29 -10.92 -0.31
N THR A 87 -2.70 -11.86 0.41
CA THR A 87 -2.41 -11.70 1.84
C THR A 87 -1.54 -10.48 2.08
N VAL A 88 -0.41 -10.37 1.37
CA VAL A 88 0.52 -9.24 1.49
C VAL A 88 -0.17 -7.91 1.22
N PHE A 89 -0.91 -7.76 0.12
CA PHE A 89 -1.55 -6.48 -0.19
C PHE A 89 -2.77 -6.17 0.69
N GLY A 90 -3.46 -7.18 1.21
CA GLY A 90 -4.52 -7.02 2.22
C GLY A 90 -3.97 -6.50 3.55
N GLU A 91 -2.84 -7.05 4.00
CA GLU A 91 -2.12 -6.58 5.19
C GLU A 91 -1.62 -5.14 5.02
N ILE A 92 -0.94 -4.85 3.90
CA ILE A 92 -0.45 -3.51 3.59
C ILE A 92 -1.60 -2.51 3.52
N GLY A 93 -2.69 -2.87 2.85
CA GLY A 93 -3.90 -2.04 2.77
C GLY A 93 -4.45 -1.69 4.15
N SER A 94 -4.48 -2.68 5.05
CA SER A 94 -4.93 -2.47 6.43
C SER A 94 -3.98 -1.54 7.20
N LEU A 95 -2.66 -1.73 7.07
CA LEU A 95 -1.67 -0.87 7.72
C LEU A 95 -1.76 0.60 7.27
N VAL A 96 -2.00 0.83 5.98
CA VAL A 96 -2.20 2.18 5.42
C VAL A 96 -3.53 2.77 5.91
N GLN A 97 -4.61 1.98 5.89
CA GLN A 97 -5.95 2.42 6.31
C GLN A 97 -5.98 2.85 7.78
N TYR A 98 -5.30 2.12 8.67
CA TYR A 98 -5.21 2.46 10.08
C TYR A 98 -4.13 3.52 10.41
N GLY A 99 -3.43 4.04 9.41
CA GLY A 99 -2.45 5.11 9.59
C GLY A 99 -1.13 4.67 10.23
N TYR A 100 -0.83 3.36 10.27
CA TYR A 100 0.49 2.84 10.67
C TYR A 100 1.57 3.09 9.61
N VAL A 101 1.15 3.36 8.37
CA VAL A 101 2.01 3.71 7.25
C VAL A 101 1.55 5.05 6.69
N PRO A 102 2.46 6.03 6.47
CA PRO A 102 2.11 7.32 5.91
C PRO A 102 1.64 7.15 4.45
N LYS A 103 0.32 7.21 4.25
CA LYS A 103 -0.36 6.93 2.98
C LYS A 103 0.28 7.65 1.77
N ASN A 104 0.52 8.96 1.87
CA ASN A 104 1.04 9.73 0.73
C ASN A 104 2.43 9.23 0.29
N ASN A 105 3.38 9.14 1.22
CA ASN A 105 4.73 8.66 0.94
C ASN A 105 4.73 7.23 0.40
N PHE A 106 3.82 6.39 0.90
CA PHE A 106 3.65 5.04 0.40
C PHE A 106 3.13 5.00 -1.03
N LEU A 107 2.10 5.81 -1.34
CA LEU A 107 1.53 5.88 -2.69
C LEU A 107 2.51 6.52 -3.70
N ASP A 108 3.30 7.51 -3.29
CA ASP A 108 4.37 8.09 -4.13
C ASP A 108 5.33 7.00 -4.62
N ALA A 109 5.65 6.03 -3.77
CA ALA A 109 6.59 4.95 -4.08
C ALA A 109 5.94 3.76 -4.81
N TYR A 110 4.70 3.40 -4.47
CA TYR A 110 4.12 2.10 -4.83
C TYR A 110 2.78 2.13 -5.56
N ALA A 111 2.19 3.30 -5.85
CA ALA A 111 0.88 3.40 -6.53
C ALA A 111 0.82 2.55 -7.81
N GLY A 112 1.87 2.59 -8.64
CA GLY A 112 1.89 1.83 -9.89
C GLY A 112 1.90 0.31 -9.68
N VAL A 113 2.59 -0.18 -8.64
CA VAL A 113 2.62 -1.62 -8.31
C VAL A 113 1.26 -2.08 -7.80
N ILE A 114 0.62 -1.28 -6.94
CA ILE A 114 -0.71 -1.57 -6.39
C ILE A 114 -1.74 -1.68 -7.51
N ILE A 115 -1.76 -0.71 -8.44
CA ILE A 115 -2.70 -0.70 -9.56
C ILE A 115 -2.53 -1.93 -10.45
N LYS A 116 -1.29 -2.28 -10.83
CA LYS A 116 -1.02 -3.48 -11.65
C LYS A 116 -1.46 -4.76 -10.95
N THR A 117 -1.15 -4.87 -9.66
CA THR A 117 -1.48 -6.05 -8.86
C THR A 117 -2.99 -6.21 -8.70
N TRP A 118 -3.71 -5.12 -8.43
CA TRP A 118 -5.17 -5.14 -8.35
C TRP A 118 -5.79 -5.59 -9.67
N LYS A 119 -5.40 -4.97 -10.79
CA LYS A 119 -5.93 -5.34 -12.12
C LYS A 119 -5.71 -6.83 -12.44
N ALA A 120 -4.56 -7.38 -12.05
CA ALA A 120 -4.27 -8.79 -12.27
C ALA A 120 -5.15 -9.74 -11.41
N LEU A 121 -5.65 -9.27 -10.27
CA LEU A 121 -6.39 -10.07 -9.29
C LEU A 121 -7.88 -9.75 -9.20
N GLU A 122 -8.35 -8.65 -9.78
CA GLU A 122 -9.71 -8.12 -9.58
C GLU A 122 -10.79 -9.17 -9.83
N LYS A 123 -10.73 -9.86 -10.97
CA LYS A 123 -11.68 -10.92 -11.32
C LYS A 123 -11.60 -12.12 -10.37
N ASN A 124 -10.39 -12.48 -9.94
CA ASN A 124 -10.19 -13.56 -8.99
C ASN A 124 -10.78 -13.21 -7.60
N ILE A 125 -10.58 -11.98 -7.13
CA ILE A 125 -11.15 -11.49 -5.87
C ILE A 125 -12.68 -11.45 -5.95
N GLU A 126 -13.24 -10.98 -7.07
CA GLU A 126 -14.69 -10.93 -7.26
C GLU A 126 -15.32 -12.33 -7.24
N ARG A 127 -14.68 -13.30 -7.90
CA ARG A 127 -15.11 -14.71 -7.83
C ARG A 127 -15.09 -15.23 -6.39
N GLU A 128 -14.05 -14.95 -5.61
CA GLU A 128 -13.98 -15.36 -4.20
C GLU A 128 -15.07 -14.71 -3.35
N ARG A 129 -15.40 -13.44 -3.59
CA ARG A 129 -16.52 -12.75 -2.93
C ARG A 129 -17.84 -13.49 -3.17
N GLN A 130 -18.09 -13.89 -4.41
CA GLN A 130 -19.28 -14.67 -4.79
C GLN A 130 -19.30 -16.03 -4.11
N LEU A 131 -18.19 -16.78 -4.15
CA LEU A 131 -18.09 -18.11 -3.51
C LEU A 131 -18.27 -18.05 -1.99
N ARG A 132 -17.80 -16.98 -1.35
CA ARG A 132 -17.91 -16.78 0.11
C ARG A 132 -19.23 -16.14 0.53
N GLY A 133 -20.02 -15.62 -0.41
CA GLY A 133 -21.25 -14.88 -0.11
C GLY A 133 -21.01 -13.57 0.63
N THR A 134 -19.86 -12.91 0.43
CA THR A 134 -19.52 -11.65 1.11
C THR A 134 -18.78 -10.68 0.20
N HIS A 135 -19.26 -9.44 0.14
CA HIS A 135 -18.57 -8.37 -0.58
C HIS A 135 -17.30 -7.89 0.15
N ARG A 136 -17.13 -8.24 1.45
CA ARG A 136 -16.08 -7.68 2.31
C ARG A 136 -14.70 -8.30 2.13
N TYR A 137 -14.63 -9.39 1.38
CA TYR A 137 -13.37 -10.07 1.13
C TYR A 137 -12.42 -9.11 0.39
N MET A 138 -11.23 -8.89 0.95
CA MET A 138 -10.17 -8.02 0.39
C MET A 138 -10.48 -6.52 0.33
N ASP A 139 -11.42 -6.03 1.15
CA ASP A 139 -11.78 -4.59 1.20
C ASP A 139 -10.59 -3.65 1.45
N SER A 140 -9.66 -4.06 2.32
CA SER A 140 -8.46 -3.25 2.60
C SER A 140 -7.58 -3.07 1.36
N PHE A 141 -7.44 -4.12 0.54
CA PHE A 141 -6.69 -4.04 -0.71
C PHE A 141 -7.45 -3.22 -1.75
N GLU A 142 -8.78 -3.37 -1.84
CA GLU A 142 -9.61 -2.56 -2.73
C GLU A 142 -9.53 -1.07 -2.40
N SER A 143 -9.60 -0.72 -1.10
CA SER A 143 -9.44 0.65 -0.63
C SER A 143 -8.06 1.19 -1.02
N LEU A 144 -7.01 0.39 -0.81
CA LEU A 144 -5.65 0.76 -1.17
C LEU A 144 -5.50 1.02 -2.68
N TYR A 145 -6.13 0.20 -3.52
CA TYR A 145 -6.18 0.37 -4.96
C TYR A 145 -6.89 1.66 -5.38
N LYS A 146 -8.07 1.94 -4.80
CA LYS A 146 -8.83 3.16 -5.08
C LYS A 146 -7.99 4.40 -4.77
N ASP A 147 -7.32 4.38 -3.63
CA ASP A 147 -6.41 5.44 -3.21
C ASP A 147 -5.22 5.60 -4.18
N ALA A 148 -4.60 4.48 -4.58
CA ALA A 148 -3.52 4.48 -5.54
C ALA A 148 -3.94 5.05 -6.89
N LYS A 149 -5.15 4.76 -7.38
CA LYS A 149 -5.68 5.34 -8.62
C LYS A 149 -5.91 6.84 -8.55
N VAL A 150 -6.51 7.32 -7.45
CA VAL A 150 -6.71 8.76 -7.25
C VAL A 150 -5.36 9.47 -7.21
N HIS A 151 -4.39 8.91 -6.49
CA HIS A 151 -3.04 9.43 -6.41
C HIS A 151 -2.33 9.43 -7.77
N TRP A 152 -2.37 8.32 -8.51
CA TRP A 152 -1.76 8.19 -9.84
C TRP A 152 -2.29 9.23 -10.82
N LYS A 153 -3.61 9.39 -10.89
CA LYS A 153 -4.25 10.40 -11.75
C LYS A 153 -3.83 11.81 -11.36
N LYS A 154 -3.67 12.11 -10.07
CA LYS A 154 -3.23 13.44 -9.65
C LYS A 154 -1.79 13.73 -10.07
N GLN A 155 -0.92 12.73 -10.03
CA GLN A 155 0.52 12.90 -10.23
C GLN A 155 0.97 12.77 -11.69
N TYR A 156 0.32 11.90 -12.47
CA TYR A 156 0.80 11.50 -13.79
C TYR A 156 -0.18 11.80 -14.92
N TYR A 157 -1.31 12.48 -14.68
CA TYR A 157 -2.23 12.84 -15.77
C TYR A 157 -1.49 13.65 -16.85
N PRO A 158 -1.64 13.30 -18.15
CA PRO A 158 -2.67 12.41 -18.73
C PRO A 158 -2.28 10.93 -18.91
N ASP A 159 -1.18 10.46 -18.32
CA ASP A 159 -0.72 9.08 -18.49
C ASP A 159 -1.78 8.05 -18.07
N PRO A 160 -1.95 6.95 -18.83
CA PRO A 160 -2.91 5.91 -18.50
C PRO A 160 -2.53 5.18 -17.21
N ASP A 161 -3.52 4.53 -16.60
CA ASP A 161 -3.27 3.63 -15.47
C ASP A 161 -2.29 2.53 -15.90
N PRO A 162 -1.33 2.16 -15.05
CA PRO A 162 -0.38 1.12 -15.39
C PRO A 162 -1.09 -0.23 -15.59
N GLU A 163 -0.64 -0.97 -16.59
CA GLU A 163 -1.14 -2.30 -16.93
C GLU A 163 -0.17 -3.40 -16.45
N PRO A 164 -0.69 -4.57 -16.04
CA PRO A 164 0.14 -5.71 -15.67
C PRO A 164 0.92 -6.26 -16.88
N CYS A 165 0.33 -6.24 -18.08
CA CYS A 165 0.97 -6.65 -19.31
C CYS A 165 1.51 -5.44 -20.07
N ASN A 166 2.76 -5.53 -20.51
CA ASN A 166 3.36 -4.52 -21.37
C ASN A 166 3.37 -5.08 -22.79
N LYS A 167 2.70 -4.41 -23.74
CA LYS A 167 2.55 -4.89 -25.13
C LYS A 167 3.89 -5.26 -25.79
N LYS A 168 4.98 -4.61 -25.41
CA LYS A 168 6.35 -4.93 -25.88
C LYS A 168 6.86 -6.31 -25.42
N THR A 169 6.41 -6.81 -24.28
CA THR A 169 6.84 -8.11 -23.75
C THR A 169 6.08 -9.25 -24.42
N ASP A 170 4.82 -9.01 -24.78
CA ASP A 170 3.97 -9.98 -25.50
C ASP A 170 4.47 -10.23 -26.93
N GLU A 171 4.99 -9.20 -27.62
CA GLU A 171 5.67 -9.36 -28.92
C GLU A 171 6.95 -10.20 -28.81
N ILE A 172 7.72 -10.06 -27.73
CA ILE A 172 8.95 -10.83 -27.52
C ILE A 172 8.64 -12.30 -27.16
N MET A 173 7.57 -12.54 -26.41
CA MET A 173 7.16 -13.90 -26.04
C MET A 173 6.49 -14.64 -27.20
N ASN A 174 5.74 -13.94 -28.05
CA ASN A 174 5.13 -14.54 -29.24
C ASN A 174 6.13 -14.78 -30.38
N ASN A 175 7.24 -14.03 -30.46
CA ASN A 175 8.32 -14.28 -31.42
C ASN A 175 9.32 -15.37 -30.99
N LYS A 176 9.13 -16.00 -29.83
CA LYS A 176 9.97 -17.10 -29.31
C LYS A 176 9.29 -18.48 -29.33
N LYS A 177 8.08 -18.58 -29.90
CA LYS A 177 7.41 -19.85 -30.21
C LYS A 177 7.53 -20.13 -31.70
#